data_AF-A0A6J1MHU0-F1
#
_entry.id   AF-A0A6J1MHU0-F1
#
_cell.length_a   1.000
_cell.length_b   1.000
_cell.length_c   1.000
_cell.angle_alpha   90.00
_cell.angle_beta   90.00
_cell.angle_gamma   90.00
#
_symmetry.space_group_name_H-M   'P 1'
#
loop_
_entity.id
_entity.type
_entity.pdbx_description
1 polymer ?
#
loop_
_entity_poly.entity_id
_entity_poly.type
_entity_poly.pdbx_seq_one_letter_code
_entity_poly.pdbx_strand_id
1 'polypeptide(L)'
;MFSSHRHLKRKTPAEGIDRREYIGHLVDEYYTSTNVEALEQVTANLANFAYDPINWPYLHEAEALNVFIAALDTQNPILQLHAVAALCNFCLDKNTAKFIVEKISILRNVFLSTDKADFVLHSLALYYQLLSAGLSSKQQIITPELLKRVQHWRESSNDERVLCSQPQSKLKQVQVIKRFTQQDLETFSQFTGDSNYIHSKDMPITERRVHGALLNAVVAGIIGTQLPGPGTVVLEQSFKFLKPCRVETDTIVTVRLIKARKIATVEYECRQHDDVVFAGNAKLLTPKEVA
;
A
#
# COMPACT_ATOMS: atom_id res chain seq x y z
N MET A 1 15.76 21.43 3.69
CA MET A 1 16.37 22.58 2.98
C MET A 1 17.75 22.15 2.55
N PHE A 2 18.06 22.15 1.25
CA PHE A 2 19.38 21.76 0.75
C PHE A 2 20.35 22.94 0.75
N SER A 3 21.62 22.68 1.03
CA SER A 3 22.67 23.69 1.08
C SER A 3 23.17 24.03 -0.31
N SER A 4 23.69 25.24 -0.48
CA SER A 4 24.43 25.63 -1.69
C SER A 4 25.92 25.78 -1.40
N HIS A 5 26.77 25.57 -2.40
CA HIS A 5 28.22 25.76 -2.29
C HIS A 5 28.59 27.16 -1.73
N ARG A 6 27.86 28.20 -2.14
CA ARG A 6 28.02 29.57 -1.64
C ARG A 6 27.67 29.69 -0.14
N HIS A 7 26.61 29.01 0.30
CA HIS A 7 26.23 28.99 1.71
C HIS A 7 27.28 28.27 2.56
N LEU A 8 27.78 27.13 2.07
CA LEU A 8 28.80 26.34 2.77
C LEU A 8 30.11 27.10 2.89
N LYS A 9 30.61 27.68 1.80
CA LYS A 9 31.85 28.49 1.81
C LYS A 9 31.80 29.67 2.78
N ARG A 10 30.61 30.23 3.04
CA ARG A 10 30.43 31.30 4.03
C ARG A 10 30.42 30.78 5.46
N LYS A 11 29.99 29.54 5.69
CA LYS A 11 29.88 28.90 7.00
C LYS A 11 31.19 28.22 7.42
N THR A 12 32.03 27.81 6.48
CA THR A 12 33.35 27.25 6.76
C THR A 12 34.32 28.38 7.17
N PRO A 13 34.90 28.34 8.38
CA PRO A 13 35.92 29.29 8.81
C PRO A 13 37.16 29.23 7.91
N ALA A 14 37.93 30.31 7.83
CA ALA A 14 39.17 30.36 7.03
C ALA A 14 40.24 29.35 7.48
N GLU A 15 40.23 28.98 8.77
CA GLU A 15 41.10 27.97 9.38
C GLU A 15 40.35 26.63 9.66
N GLY A 16 39.13 26.49 9.14
CA GLY A 16 38.34 25.27 9.33
C GLY A 16 38.83 24.14 8.42
N ILE A 17 38.67 22.90 8.90
CA ILE A 17 38.93 21.69 8.09
C ILE A 17 37.98 21.68 6.89
N ASP A 18 38.50 21.34 5.71
CA ASP A 18 37.65 21.20 4.53
C ASP A 18 36.63 20.07 4.74
N ARG A 19 35.43 20.24 4.19
CA ARG A 19 34.35 19.27 4.43
C ARG A 19 34.69 17.87 3.92
N ARG A 20 35.41 17.75 2.80
CA ARG A 20 35.86 16.46 2.26
C ARG A 20 36.79 15.77 3.25
N GLU A 21 37.79 16.50 3.76
CA GLU A 21 38.74 16.01 4.75
C GLU A 21 38.05 15.63 6.06
N TYR A 22 37.11 16.45 6.53
CA TYR A 22 36.36 16.18 7.75
C TYR A 22 35.54 14.89 7.64
N ILE A 23 34.87 14.65 6.51
CA ILE A 23 34.15 13.39 6.26
C ILE A 23 35.13 12.21 6.23
N GLY A 24 36.31 12.38 5.64
CA GLY A 24 37.38 11.36 5.68
C GLY A 24 37.81 11.02 7.11
N HIS A 25 38.11 12.03 7.93
CA HIS A 25 38.49 11.82 9.33
C HIS A 25 37.40 11.11 10.14
N LEU A 26 36.11 11.39 9.90
CA LEU A 26 35.02 10.67 10.55
C LEU A 26 35.02 9.18 10.18
N VAL A 27 35.28 8.84 8.91
CA VAL A 27 35.37 7.44 8.51
C VAL A 27 36.59 6.76 9.14
N ASP A 28 37.75 7.42 9.15
CA ASP A 28 38.96 6.90 9.80
C ASP A 28 38.74 6.68 11.31
N GLU A 29 38.08 7.64 11.97
CA GLU A 29 37.74 7.54 13.39
C GLU A 29 36.82 6.35 13.68
N TYR A 30 35.85 6.05 12.80
CA TYR A 30 34.99 4.88 12.95
C TYR A 30 35.78 3.57 13.01
N TYR A 31 36.82 3.43 12.18
CA TYR A 31 37.61 2.20 12.12
C TYR A 31 38.73 2.11 13.15
N THR A 32 39.13 3.24 13.74
CA THR A 32 40.25 3.31 14.69
C THR A 32 39.81 3.43 16.14
N SER A 33 38.60 3.94 16.39
CA SER A 33 38.07 4.12 17.74
C SER A 33 37.49 2.83 18.32
N THR A 34 37.76 2.60 19.60
CA THR A 34 37.11 1.55 20.41
C THR A 34 36.05 2.11 21.36
N ASN A 35 35.89 3.44 21.40
CA ASN A 35 34.93 4.11 22.27
C ASN A 35 33.56 4.15 21.57
N VAL A 36 32.56 3.52 22.19
CA VAL A 36 31.21 3.41 21.65
C VAL A 36 30.53 4.78 21.45
N GLU A 37 30.68 5.72 22.38
CA GLU A 37 30.09 7.06 22.26
C GLU A 37 30.70 7.84 21.09
N ALA A 38 32.01 7.69 20.87
CA ALA A 38 32.69 8.28 19.72
C ALA A 38 32.15 7.68 18.41
N LEU A 39 31.96 6.35 18.34
CA LEU A 39 31.36 5.70 17.16
C LEU A 39 29.92 6.18 16.91
N GLU A 40 29.13 6.39 17.96
CA GLU A 40 27.77 6.93 17.87
C GLU A 40 27.78 8.36 17.34
N GLN A 41 28.69 9.21 17.83
CA GLN A 41 28.85 10.58 17.36
C GLN A 41 29.32 10.63 15.90
N VAL A 42 30.27 9.79 15.53
CA VAL A 42 30.77 9.66 14.16
C VAL A 42 29.65 9.26 13.21
N THR A 43 28.91 8.20 13.53
CA THR A 43 27.80 7.72 12.68
C THR A 43 26.66 8.74 12.60
N ALA A 44 26.35 9.46 13.67
CA ALA A 44 25.38 10.54 13.66
C ALA A 44 25.80 11.68 12.71
N ASN A 45 27.08 12.08 12.76
CA ASN A 45 27.61 13.12 11.88
C ASN A 45 27.58 12.68 10.41
N LEU A 46 28.02 11.46 10.11
CA LEU A 46 27.95 10.91 8.75
C LEU A 46 26.50 10.83 8.23
N ALA A 47 25.54 10.44 9.08
CA ALA A 47 24.13 10.43 8.73
C ALA A 47 23.58 11.83 8.42
N ASN A 48 24.01 12.85 9.18
CA ASN A 48 23.66 14.24 8.90
C ASN A 48 24.24 14.73 7.57
N PHE A 49 25.45 14.31 7.18
CA PHE A 49 25.99 14.63 5.86
C PHE A 49 25.21 13.94 4.72
N ALA A 50 24.74 12.72 4.93
CA ALA A 50 23.98 11.96 3.94
C ALA A 50 22.62 12.60 3.56
N TYR A 51 22.08 13.47 4.42
CA TYR A 51 20.84 14.20 4.17
C TYR A 51 20.91 15.15 2.97
N ASP A 52 22.08 15.74 2.68
CA ASP A 52 22.24 16.77 1.66
C ASP A 52 23.09 16.26 0.47
N PRO A 53 22.52 16.18 -0.75
CA PRO A 53 23.21 15.63 -1.92
C PRO A 53 24.55 16.27 -2.27
N ILE A 54 24.77 17.51 -1.86
CA ILE A 54 26.06 18.19 -2.05
C ILE A 54 27.24 17.46 -1.39
N ASN A 55 26.98 16.65 -0.37
CA ASN A 55 28.01 15.89 0.35
C ASN A 55 28.21 14.47 -0.20
N TRP A 56 27.32 13.97 -1.05
CA TRP A 56 27.36 12.60 -1.56
C TRP A 56 28.68 12.23 -2.26
N PRO A 57 29.30 13.10 -3.09
CA PRO A 57 30.60 12.79 -3.67
C PRO A 57 31.68 12.53 -2.62
N TYR A 58 31.69 13.32 -1.53
CA TYR A 58 32.66 13.16 -0.44
C TYR A 58 32.40 11.89 0.37
N LEU A 59 31.13 11.52 0.59
CA LEU A 59 30.75 10.28 1.26
C LEU A 59 31.13 9.04 0.45
N HIS A 60 31.00 9.11 -0.87
CA HIS A 60 31.46 8.05 -1.78
C HIS A 60 32.97 7.92 -1.74
N GLU A 61 33.68 9.05 -1.84
CA GLU A 61 35.14 9.07 -1.83
C GLU A 61 35.73 8.54 -0.51
N ALA A 62 35.13 8.90 0.62
CA ALA A 62 35.53 8.41 1.93
C ALA A 62 35.01 7.00 2.25
N GLU A 63 34.34 6.32 1.32
CA GLU A 63 33.74 4.99 1.54
C GLU A 63 32.76 4.89 2.73
N ALA A 64 32.05 5.98 3.05
CA ALA A 64 31.14 6.04 4.21
C ALA A 64 29.99 5.00 4.16
N LEU A 65 29.67 4.47 2.98
CA LEU A 65 28.71 3.38 2.84
C LEU A 65 29.15 2.11 3.59
N ASN A 66 30.44 1.81 3.61
CA ASN A 66 30.98 0.66 4.34
C ASN A 66 30.81 0.83 5.86
N VAL A 67 30.95 2.05 6.37
CA VAL A 67 30.68 2.40 7.78
C VAL A 67 29.22 2.11 8.13
N PHE A 68 28.27 2.54 7.31
CA PHE A 68 26.84 2.29 7.58
C PHE A 68 26.48 0.81 7.55
N ILE A 69 27.04 0.03 6.62
CA ILE A 69 26.82 -1.42 6.59
C ILE A 69 27.43 -2.10 7.82
N ALA A 70 28.64 -1.72 8.22
CA ALA A 70 29.25 -2.23 9.44
C ALA A 70 28.45 -1.87 10.69
N ALA A 71 27.94 -0.63 10.77
CA ALA A 71 27.11 -0.15 11.87
C ALA A 71 25.78 -0.92 11.99
N LEU A 72 25.15 -1.28 10.86
CA LEU A 72 23.95 -2.13 10.85
C LEU A 72 24.21 -3.53 11.40
N ASP A 73 25.39 -4.09 11.17
CA ASP A 73 25.76 -5.45 11.59
C ASP A 73 26.18 -5.52 13.08
N THR A 74 26.20 -4.38 13.78
CA THR A 74 26.45 -4.35 15.23
C THR A 74 25.20 -4.73 16.03
N GLN A 75 25.36 -4.94 17.34
CA GLN A 75 24.24 -5.04 18.29
C GLN A 75 23.85 -3.69 18.90
N ASN A 76 24.52 -2.59 18.52
CA ASN A 76 24.24 -1.27 19.07
C ASN A 76 23.07 -0.63 18.32
N PRO A 77 21.93 -0.38 18.98
CA PRO A 77 20.75 0.15 18.31
C PRO A 77 20.89 1.60 17.85
N ILE A 78 21.76 2.40 18.47
CA ILE A 78 22.01 3.80 18.08
C ILE A 78 22.79 3.81 16.76
N LEU A 79 23.85 3.00 16.66
CA LEU A 79 24.61 2.83 15.42
C LEU A 79 23.72 2.31 14.28
N GLN A 80 22.89 1.29 14.56
CA GLN A 80 21.92 0.76 13.60
C GLN A 80 20.93 1.83 13.12
N LEU A 81 20.42 2.67 14.04
CA LEU A 81 19.48 3.74 13.71
C LEU A 81 20.13 4.82 12.83
N HIS A 82 21.33 5.29 13.19
CA HIS A 82 22.07 6.27 12.38
C HIS A 82 22.36 5.73 10.99
N ALA A 83 22.76 4.46 10.90
CA ALA A 83 23.06 3.80 9.63
C ALA A 83 21.82 3.71 8.73
N VAL A 84 20.69 3.20 9.24
CA VAL A 84 19.48 3.08 8.40
C VAL A 84 18.94 4.46 7.98
N ALA A 85 19.03 5.47 8.84
CA ALA A 85 18.64 6.83 8.52
C ALA A 85 19.53 7.42 7.40
N ALA A 86 20.84 7.21 7.49
CA ALA A 86 21.80 7.63 6.46
C ALA A 86 21.51 6.95 5.11
N LEU A 87 21.36 5.62 5.12
CA LEU A 87 21.08 4.84 3.91
C LEU A 87 19.73 5.23 3.29
N CYS A 88 18.70 5.51 4.10
CA CYS A 88 17.41 6.00 3.63
C CYS A 88 17.50 7.34 2.90
N ASN A 89 18.40 8.23 3.28
CA ASN A 89 18.61 9.50 2.57
C ASN A 89 19.50 9.32 1.33
N PHE A 90 20.53 8.47 1.45
CA PHE A 90 21.57 8.32 0.44
C PHE A 90 21.14 7.40 -0.73
N CYS A 91 20.13 6.55 -0.54
CA CYS A 91 19.64 5.63 -1.58
C CYS A 91 19.00 6.32 -2.80
N LEU A 92 18.82 7.63 -2.76
CA LEU A 92 18.43 8.43 -3.92
C LEU A 92 19.54 8.53 -4.97
N ASP A 93 20.80 8.33 -4.60
CA ASP A 93 21.90 8.13 -5.54
C ASP A 93 21.86 6.72 -6.14
N LYS A 94 22.01 6.62 -7.48
CA LYS A 94 21.86 5.34 -8.20
C LYS A 94 22.93 4.32 -7.85
N ASN A 95 24.16 4.77 -7.61
CA ASN A 95 25.26 3.86 -7.28
C ASN A 95 25.11 3.36 -5.84
N THR A 96 24.76 4.26 -4.91
CA THR A 96 24.40 3.90 -3.55
C THR A 96 23.23 2.91 -3.50
N ALA A 97 22.17 3.13 -4.28
CA ALA A 97 21.01 2.24 -4.30
C ALA A 97 21.40 0.81 -4.71
N LYS A 98 22.27 0.64 -5.72
CA LYS A 98 22.79 -0.67 -6.14
C LYS A 98 23.61 -1.33 -5.03
N PHE A 99 24.52 -0.58 -4.41
CA PHE A 99 25.32 -1.06 -3.29
C PHE A 99 24.45 -1.56 -2.12
N ILE A 100 23.42 -0.79 -1.75
CA ILE A 100 22.48 -1.18 -0.68
C ILE A 100 21.75 -2.47 -1.04
N VAL A 101 21.31 -2.62 -2.30
CA VAL A 101 20.63 -3.84 -2.76
C VAL A 101 21.53 -5.07 -2.66
N GLU A 102 22.82 -4.95 -2.97
CA GLU A 102 23.80 -6.04 -2.80
C GLU A 102 23.94 -6.47 -1.33
N LYS A 103 23.80 -5.53 -0.39
CA LYS A 103 23.91 -5.76 1.06
C LYS A 103 22.57 -5.86 1.78
N ILE A 104 21.46 -5.99 1.05
CA ILE A 104 20.10 -5.86 1.59
C ILE A 104 19.75 -6.90 2.67
N SER A 105 20.46 -8.03 2.70
CA SER A 105 20.28 -9.07 3.71
C SER A 105 20.56 -8.57 5.13
N ILE A 106 21.58 -7.74 5.33
CA ILE A 106 21.96 -7.20 6.65
C ILE A 106 20.82 -6.31 7.16
N LEU A 107 20.38 -5.36 6.33
CA LEU A 107 19.23 -4.50 6.65
C LEU A 107 17.97 -5.33 6.97
N ARG A 108 17.68 -6.34 6.14
CA ARG A 108 16.52 -7.21 6.33
C ARG A 108 16.58 -7.97 7.65
N ASN A 109 17.73 -8.50 8.04
CA ASN A 109 17.87 -9.24 9.29
C ASN A 109 17.57 -8.35 10.50
N VAL A 110 18.09 -7.12 10.53
CA VAL A 110 17.81 -6.15 11.61
C VAL A 110 16.34 -5.70 11.59
N PHE A 111 15.79 -5.44 10.41
CA PHE A 111 14.39 -5.07 10.26
C PHE A 111 13.40 -6.14 10.76
N LEU A 112 13.72 -7.42 10.52
CA LEU A 112 12.88 -8.53 10.96
C LEU A 112 12.93 -8.75 12.48
N SER A 113 13.97 -8.30 13.17
CA SER A 113 14.16 -8.51 14.61
C SER A 113 13.82 -7.30 15.48
N THR A 114 13.56 -6.13 14.89
CA THR A 114 13.32 -4.87 15.64
C THR A 114 11.85 -4.51 15.75
N ASP A 115 11.47 -3.93 16.89
CA ASP A 115 10.18 -3.27 17.14
C ASP A 115 10.34 -1.75 17.35
N LYS A 116 11.53 -1.19 17.14
CA LYS A 116 11.81 0.24 17.34
C LYS A 116 11.21 1.06 16.20
N ALA A 117 10.24 1.92 16.51
CA ALA A 117 9.48 2.69 15.53
C ALA A 117 10.36 3.47 14.55
N ASP A 118 11.37 4.20 15.03
CA ASP A 118 12.22 5.03 14.18
C ASP A 118 12.99 4.20 13.15
N PHE A 119 13.55 3.07 13.58
CA PHE A 119 14.25 2.15 12.67
C PHE A 119 13.29 1.57 11.63
N VAL A 120 12.08 1.17 12.06
CA VAL A 120 11.05 0.62 11.17
C VAL A 120 10.64 1.66 10.11
N LEU A 121 10.42 2.91 10.52
CA LEU A 121 10.04 3.99 9.61
C LEU A 121 11.12 4.28 8.57
N HIS A 122 12.38 4.42 9.00
CA HIS A 122 13.51 4.61 8.08
C HIS A 122 13.68 3.42 7.14
N SER A 123 13.55 2.19 7.66
CA SER A 123 13.64 0.97 6.85
C SER A 123 12.55 0.88 5.80
N LEU A 124 11.29 1.13 6.17
CA LEU A 124 10.15 1.12 5.25
C LEU A 124 10.30 2.18 4.16
N ALA A 125 10.73 3.39 4.53
CA ALA A 125 11.03 4.46 3.58
C ALA A 125 12.16 4.05 2.62
N LEU A 126 13.25 3.46 3.13
CA LEU A 126 14.35 2.94 2.33
C LEU A 126 13.88 1.86 1.35
N TYR A 127 13.13 0.85 1.82
CA TYR A 127 12.57 -0.18 0.94
C TYR A 127 11.67 0.41 -0.15
N TYR A 128 10.81 1.36 0.20
CA TYR A 128 9.95 2.05 -0.76
C TYR A 128 10.77 2.80 -1.82
N GLN A 129 11.81 3.53 -1.42
CA GLN A 129 12.68 4.27 -2.33
C GLN A 129 13.46 3.34 -3.26
N LEU A 130 14.04 2.26 -2.75
CA LEU A 130 14.76 1.27 -3.57
C LEU A 130 13.83 0.59 -4.60
N LEU A 131 12.59 0.29 -4.21
CA LEU A 131 11.59 -0.28 -5.12
C LEU A 131 11.12 0.72 -6.19
N SER A 132 11.12 2.01 -5.84
CA SER A 132 10.75 3.11 -6.73
C SER A 132 11.89 3.52 -7.66
N ALA A 133 13.14 3.20 -7.33
CA ALA A 133 14.32 3.52 -8.13
C ALA A 133 14.41 2.76 -9.47
N GLY A 134 13.47 1.85 -9.76
CA GLY A 134 13.41 1.13 -11.05
C GLY A 134 14.54 0.12 -11.26
N LEU A 135 15.20 -0.33 -10.19
CA LEU A 135 16.24 -1.35 -10.25
C LEU A 135 15.66 -2.73 -10.62
N SER A 136 16.39 -3.54 -11.39
CA SER A 136 16.01 -4.89 -11.81
C SER A 136 16.01 -5.94 -10.68
N SER A 137 15.99 -5.52 -9.41
CA SER A 137 16.28 -6.35 -8.23
C SER A 137 15.10 -6.45 -7.25
N LYS A 138 13.86 -6.25 -7.72
CA LYS A 138 12.66 -6.30 -6.85
C LYS A 138 12.54 -7.61 -6.05
N GLN A 139 12.90 -8.74 -6.66
CA GLN A 139 12.85 -10.07 -6.01
C GLN A 139 13.93 -10.24 -4.91
N GLN A 140 15.05 -9.51 -5.02
CA GLN A 140 16.11 -9.52 -4.01
C GLN A 140 15.72 -8.68 -2.78
N ILE A 141 14.99 -7.58 -3.02
CA ILE A 141 14.51 -6.66 -1.99
C ILE A 141 13.30 -7.24 -1.26
N ILE A 142 12.29 -7.72 -2.00
CA ILE A 142 11.03 -8.22 -1.45
C ILE A 142 11.14 -9.72 -1.21
N THR A 143 11.17 -10.11 0.07
CA THR A 143 11.08 -11.52 0.48
C THR A 143 9.77 -11.81 1.19
N PRO A 144 9.32 -13.09 1.24
CA PRO A 144 8.11 -13.47 1.97
C PRO A 144 8.13 -13.06 3.44
N GLU A 145 9.28 -13.14 4.11
CA GLU A 145 9.45 -12.79 5.53
C GLU A 145 9.25 -11.29 5.75
N LEU A 146 9.85 -10.46 4.88
CA LEU A 146 9.68 -9.01 4.91
C LEU A 146 8.21 -8.63 4.69
N LEU A 147 7.56 -9.22 3.68
CA LEU A 147 6.15 -8.98 3.42
C LEU A 147 5.27 -9.38 4.59
N LYS A 148 5.52 -10.55 5.19
CA LYS A 148 4.78 -11.04 6.34
C LYS A 148 4.92 -10.09 7.54
N ARG A 149 6.12 -9.54 7.77
CA ARG A 149 6.37 -8.56 8.85
C ARG A 149 5.59 -7.26 8.63
N VAL A 150 5.63 -6.71 7.42
CA VAL A 150 4.88 -5.48 7.07
C VAL A 150 3.37 -5.72 7.12
N GLN A 151 2.89 -6.86 6.63
CA GLN A 151 1.49 -7.26 6.72
C GLN A 151 1.04 -7.40 8.16
N HIS A 152 1.86 -7.99 9.03
CA HIS A 152 1.54 -8.12 10.44
C HIS A 152 1.30 -6.76 11.11
N TRP A 153 2.20 -5.77 10.91
CA TRP A 153 2.00 -4.41 11.46
C TRP A 153 0.79 -3.70 10.86
N ARG A 154 0.48 -3.98 9.59
CA ARG A 154 -0.70 -3.44 8.95
C ARG A 154 -1.99 -4.03 9.51
N GLU A 155 -2.01 -5.33 9.78
CA GLU A 155 -3.16 -6.05 10.34
C GLU A 155 -3.36 -5.79 11.83
N SER A 156 -2.29 -5.53 12.57
CA SER A 156 -2.34 -5.17 13.99
C SER A 156 -2.59 -3.69 14.25
N SER A 157 -2.62 -2.86 13.20
CA SER A 157 -2.89 -1.43 13.32
C SER A 157 -4.36 -1.15 13.60
N ASN A 158 -4.61 -0.38 14.65
CA ASN A 158 -5.94 0.17 14.97
C ASN A 158 -6.21 1.51 14.24
N ASP A 159 -5.32 1.94 13.35
CA ASP A 159 -5.48 3.18 12.59
C ASP A 159 -6.48 2.99 11.44
N GLU A 160 -7.63 3.67 11.54
CA GLU A 160 -8.71 3.61 10.55
C GLU A 160 -8.23 3.97 9.13
N ARG A 161 -7.20 4.82 8.98
CA ARG A 161 -6.62 5.15 7.67
C ARG A 161 -5.92 3.96 7.04
N VAL A 162 -5.30 3.10 7.85
CA VAL A 162 -4.61 1.87 7.42
C VAL A 162 -5.61 0.77 7.06
N LEU A 163 -6.71 0.68 7.83
CA LEU A 163 -7.84 -0.22 7.57
C LEU A 163 -8.62 0.18 6.31
N CYS A 164 -8.79 1.47 6.04
CA CYS A 164 -9.35 1.98 4.78
C CYS A 164 -8.38 1.82 3.60
N SER A 165 -7.07 1.80 3.84
CA SER A 165 -6.04 1.48 2.82
C SER A 165 -5.78 -0.02 2.69
N GLN A 166 -6.83 -0.85 2.72
CA GLN A 166 -6.72 -2.12 2.00
C GLN A 166 -6.48 -1.79 0.53
N PRO A 167 -5.36 -2.23 -0.08
CA PRO A 167 -5.20 -2.02 -1.49
C PRO A 167 -6.35 -2.78 -2.15
N GLN A 168 -7.22 -2.03 -2.81
CA GLN A 168 -8.03 -2.49 -3.94
C GLN A 168 -7.14 -2.98 -5.10
N SER A 169 -6.02 -3.66 -4.81
CA SER A 169 -5.17 -4.29 -5.81
C SER A 169 -5.68 -5.71 -6.04
N LYS A 170 -6.61 -5.78 -7.00
CA LYS A 170 -7.18 -6.98 -7.64
C LYS A 170 -7.92 -7.95 -6.70
N LEU A 171 -8.91 -7.45 -5.97
CA LEU A 171 -10.08 -8.29 -5.78
C LEU A 171 -10.60 -8.61 -7.18
N LYS A 172 -10.79 -9.90 -7.51
CA LYS A 172 -11.51 -10.24 -8.74
C LYS A 172 -12.83 -9.48 -8.68
N GLN A 173 -13.14 -8.74 -9.73
CA GLN A 173 -14.38 -8.00 -9.82
C GLN A 173 -15.00 -8.16 -11.20
N VAL A 174 -16.31 -8.07 -11.23
CA VAL A 174 -17.11 -8.04 -12.46
C VAL A 174 -17.95 -6.78 -12.42
N GLN A 175 -18.01 -6.09 -13.57
CA GLN A 175 -18.88 -4.95 -13.77
C GLN A 175 -19.81 -5.23 -14.94
N VAL A 176 -21.10 -4.99 -14.74
CA VAL A 176 -22.14 -5.10 -15.77
C VAL A 176 -22.93 -3.80 -15.79
N ILE A 177 -23.23 -3.31 -16.99
CA ILE A 177 -24.15 -2.19 -17.18
C ILE A 177 -25.53 -2.77 -17.46
N LYS A 178 -26.51 -2.43 -16.63
CA LYS A 178 -27.93 -2.79 -16.84
C LYS A 178 -28.75 -1.52 -16.94
N ARG A 179 -29.51 -1.40 -18.02
CA ARG A 179 -30.56 -0.40 -18.18
C ARG A 179 -31.89 -1.08 -17.93
N PHE A 180 -32.59 -0.68 -16.87
CA PHE A 180 -33.89 -1.24 -16.51
C PHE A 180 -34.99 -0.53 -17.31
N THR A 181 -35.79 -1.32 -18.01
CA THR A 181 -36.91 -0.83 -18.83
C THR A 181 -38.24 -1.06 -18.12
N GLN A 182 -39.30 -0.42 -18.61
CA GLN A 182 -40.64 -0.69 -18.09
C GLN A 182 -41.05 -2.16 -18.22
N GLN A 183 -40.62 -2.83 -19.29
CA GLN A 183 -40.91 -4.25 -19.50
C GLN A 183 -40.23 -5.14 -18.46
N ASP A 184 -39.01 -4.81 -18.02
CA ASP A 184 -38.34 -5.53 -16.93
C ASP A 184 -39.15 -5.45 -15.62
N LEU A 185 -39.69 -4.25 -15.31
CA LEU A 185 -40.49 -4.00 -14.12
C LEU A 185 -41.84 -4.74 -14.16
N GLU A 186 -42.52 -4.72 -15.31
CA GLU A 186 -43.78 -5.43 -15.51
C GLU A 186 -43.58 -6.95 -15.40
N THR A 187 -42.50 -7.48 -15.99
CA THR A 187 -42.14 -8.91 -15.91
C THR A 187 -41.84 -9.31 -14.45
N PHE A 188 -41.07 -8.49 -13.73
CA PHE A 188 -40.75 -8.75 -12.34
C PHE A 188 -41.99 -8.68 -11.43
N SER A 189 -42.87 -7.70 -11.66
CA SER A 189 -44.15 -7.57 -10.98
C SER A 189 -45.05 -8.78 -11.22
N GLN A 190 -45.14 -9.26 -12.46
CA GLN A 190 -45.94 -10.45 -12.79
C GLN A 190 -45.38 -11.72 -12.13
N PHE A 191 -44.06 -11.86 -12.06
CA PHE A 191 -43.40 -13.01 -11.44
C PHE A 191 -43.52 -13.01 -9.91
N THR A 192 -43.38 -11.84 -9.27
CA THR A 192 -43.32 -11.71 -7.81
C THR A 192 -44.65 -11.36 -7.15
N GLY A 193 -45.61 -10.83 -7.91
CA GLY A 193 -46.84 -10.24 -7.40
C GLY A 193 -46.69 -8.78 -6.91
N ASP A 194 -45.50 -8.19 -6.95
CA ASP A 194 -45.29 -6.80 -6.49
C ASP A 194 -45.73 -5.77 -7.55
N SER A 195 -47.03 -5.51 -7.56
CA SER A 195 -47.70 -4.53 -8.43
C SER A 195 -47.80 -3.13 -7.82
N ASN A 196 -46.89 -2.76 -6.92
CA ASN A 196 -46.87 -1.42 -6.33
C ASN A 196 -46.74 -0.33 -7.42
N TYR A 197 -47.63 0.67 -7.39
CA TYR A 197 -47.72 1.72 -8.42
C TYR A 197 -46.42 2.52 -8.62
N ILE A 198 -45.51 2.53 -7.65
CA ILE A 198 -44.19 3.18 -7.77
C ILE A 198 -43.33 2.59 -8.90
N HIS A 199 -43.67 1.39 -9.38
CA HIS A 199 -43.03 0.67 -10.48
C HIS A 199 -43.84 0.74 -11.79
N SER A 200 -45.06 1.27 -11.76
CA SER A 200 -45.98 1.24 -12.90
C SER A 200 -45.89 2.50 -13.78
N LYS A 201 -46.59 2.46 -14.92
CA LYS A 201 -46.73 3.61 -15.83
C LYS A 201 -47.55 4.76 -15.25
N ASP A 202 -48.25 4.54 -14.13
CA ASP A 202 -49.03 5.58 -13.44
C ASP A 202 -48.11 6.64 -12.82
N MET A 203 -46.86 6.27 -12.52
CA MET A 203 -45.83 7.24 -12.11
C MET A 203 -45.14 7.89 -13.30
N PRO A 204 -44.86 9.21 -13.24
CA PRO A 204 -43.97 9.88 -14.18
C PRO A 204 -42.63 9.14 -14.29
N ILE A 205 -42.08 9.07 -15.51
CA ILE A 205 -40.85 8.30 -15.79
C ILE A 205 -39.66 8.75 -14.92
N THR A 206 -39.59 10.04 -14.58
CA THR A 206 -38.56 10.64 -13.72
C THR A 206 -38.67 10.23 -12.25
N GLU A 207 -39.87 9.82 -11.82
CA GLU A 207 -40.17 9.44 -10.45
C GLU A 207 -40.33 7.93 -10.25
N ARG A 208 -40.52 7.20 -11.34
CA ARG A 208 -40.64 5.74 -11.36
C ARG A 208 -39.37 5.08 -10.83
N ARG A 209 -39.54 4.03 -10.03
CA ARG A 209 -38.46 3.37 -9.30
C ARG A 209 -38.34 1.93 -9.76
N VAL A 210 -37.12 1.42 -9.85
CA VAL A 210 -36.84 -0.01 -10.01
C VAL A 210 -37.11 -0.72 -8.68
N HIS A 211 -37.70 -1.91 -8.70
CA HIS A 211 -37.85 -2.75 -7.50
C HIS A 211 -36.50 -2.98 -6.82
N GLY A 212 -36.42 -2.73 -5.51
CA GLY A 212 -35.18 -3.00 -4.76
C GLY A 212 -34.76 -4.48 -4.85
N ALA A 213 -35.74 -5.39 -4.79
CA ALA A 213 -35.52 -6.83 -4.93
C ALA A 213 -34.97 -7.21 -6.32
N LEU A 214 -35.35 -6.49 -7.38
CA LEU A 214 -34.83 -6.72 -8.73
C LEU A 214 -33.34 -6.37 -8.82
N LEU A 215 -32.86 -5.34 -8.12
CA LEU A 215 -31.43 -5.04 -8.02
C LEU A 215 -30.66 -6.21 -7.38
N ASN A 216 -31.21 -6.79 -6.29
CA ASN A 216 -30.60 -7.97 -5.67
C ASN A 216 -30.64 -9.20 -6.59
N ALA A 217 -31.70 -9.37 -7.37
CA ALA A 217 -31.79 -10.47 -8.34
C ALA A 217 -30.71 -10.37 -9.43
N VAL A 218 -30.39 -9.16 -9.92
CA VAL A 218 -29.28 -8.93 -10.85
C VAL A 218 -27.93 -9.29 -10.21
N VAL A 219 -27.69 -8.85 -8.97
CA VAL A 219 -26.47 -9.21 -8.22
C VAL A 219 -26.36 -10.72 -8.03
N ALA A 220 -27.46 -11.40 -7.65
CA ALA A 220 -27.50 -12.85 -7.52
C ALA A 220 -27.16 -13.56 -8.84
N GLY A 221 -27.66 -13.05 -9.96
CA GLY A 221 -27.32 -13.54 -11.29
C GLY A 221 -25.82 -13.43 -11.58
N ILE A 222 -25.18 -12.29 -11.30
CA ILE A 222 -23.73 -12.10 -11.48
C ILE A 222 -22.94 -13.05 -10.57
N ILE A 223 -23.35 -13.20 -9.30
CA ILE A 223 -22.72 -14.12 -8.35
C ILE A 223 -22.76 -15.55 -8.85
N GLY A 224 -23.92 -16.00 -9.33
CA GLY A 224 -24.13 -17.38 -9.77
C GLY A 224 -23.57 -17.70 -11.15
N THR A 225 -23.23 -16.72 -11.99
CA THR A 225 -22.82 -16.96 -13.39
C THR A 225 -21.43 -16.46 -13.73
N GLN A 226 -20.94 -15.42 -13.07
CA GLN A 226 -19.67 -14.77 -13.45
C GLN A 226 -18.66 -14.75 -12.30
N LEU A 227 -19.05 -14.29 -11.11
CA LEU A 227 -18.10 -14.15 -9.98
C LEU A 227 -18.80 -14.27 -8.62
N PRO A 228 -18.56 -15.34 -7.84
CA PRO A 228 -17.55 -16.38 -8.06
C PRO A 228 -17.80 -17.28 -9.28
N GLY A 229 -19.05 -17.41 -9.72
CA GLY A 229 -19.42 -18.17 -10.91
C GLY A 229 -20.30 -19.40 -10.62
N PRO A 230 -20.50 -20.27 -11.62
CA PRO A 230 -21.40 -21.42 -11.55
C PRO A 230 -21.16 -22.33 -10.34
N GLY A 231 -22.25 -22.83 -9.75
CA GLY A 231 -22.23 -23.70 -8.56
C GLY A 231 -22.16 -22.95 -7.23
N THR A 232 -22.09 -21.62 -7.25
CA THR A 232 -22.12 -20.79 -6.04
C THR A 232 -23.52 -20.76 -5.41
N VAL A 233 -23.60 -20.95 -4.09
CA VAL A 233 -24.83 -20.84 -3.31
C VAL A 233 -24.71 -19.68 -2.33
N VAL A 234 -25.71 -18.80 -2.31
CA VAL A 234 -25.77 -17.69 -1.34
C VAL A 234 -26.21 -18.23 0.03
N LEU A 235 -25.43 -17.96 1.08
CA LEU A 235 -25.74 -18.36 2.46
C LEU A 235 -26.35 -17.23 3.27
N GLU A 236 -25.86 -16.01 3.07
CA GLU A 236 -26.27 -14.81 3.81
C GLU A 236 -26.07 -13.59 2.92
N GLN A 237 -26.99 -12.62 2.97
CA GLN A 237 -26.81 -11.31 2.36
C GLN A 237 -27.22 -10.22 3.35
N SER A 238 -26.46 -9.13 3.36
CA SER A 238 -26.80 -7.91 4.08
C SER A 238 -26.62 -6.72 3.14
N PHE A 239 -27.67 -5.93 2.95
CA PHE A 239 -27.67 -4.83 1.98
C PHE A 239 -28.55 -3.67 2.42
N LYS A 240 -28.35 -2.53 1.76
CA LYS A 240 -29.08 -1.27 1.99
C LYS A 240 -29.52 -0.66 0.66
N PHE A 241 -30.70 -0.06 0.66
CA PHE A 241 -31.20 0.78 -0.43
C PHE A 241 -30.92 2.24 -0.06
N LEU A 242 -29.92 2.85 -0.71
CA LEU A 242 -29.39 4.16 -0.32
C LEU A 242 -30.13 5.30 -1.03
N LYS A 243 -30.46 5.11 -2.31
CA LYS A 243 -31.14 6.09 -3.16
C LYS A 243 -32.09 5.39 -4.15
N PRO A 244 -33.14 6.06 -4.66
CA PRO A 244 -34.01 5.49 -5.69
C PRO A 244 -33.24 5.16 -6.98
N CYS A 245 -33.36 3.93 -7.47
CA CYS A 245 -32.86 3.55 -8.79
C CYS A 245 -33.93 3.86 -9.85
N ARG A 246 -33.55 4.58 -10.91
CA ARG A 246 -34.44 5.06 -11.99
C ARG A 246 -34.47 4.11 -13.18
N VAL A 247 -35.65 4.01 -13.81
CA VAL A 247 -35.80 3.34 -15.11
C VAL A 247 -35.13 4.16 -16.22
N GLU A 248 -34.83 3.53 -17.35
CA GLU A 248 -34.22 4.18 -18.50
C GLU A 248 -32.96 4.99 -18.14
N THR A 249 -32.18 4.48 -17.18
CA THR A 249 -30.92 5.06 -16.73
C THR A 249 -29.93 3.93 -16.53
N ASP A 250 -28.71 4.11 -17.07
CA ASP A 250 -27.69 3.08 -17.00
C ASP A 250 -27.24 2.89 -15.55
N THR A 251 -27.30 1.63 -15.12
CA THR A 251 -26.92 1.23 -13.76
C THR A 251 -25.70 0.34 -13.84
N ILE A 252 -24.59 0.81 -13.26
CA ILE A 252 -23.34 0.05 -13.18
C ILE A 252 -23.42 -0.84 -11.94
N VAL A 253 -23.45 -2.15 -12.15
CA VAL A 253 -23.46 -3.15 -11.09
C VAL A 253 -22.06 -3.72 -10.95
N THR A 254 -21.45 -3.56 -9.79
CA THR A 254 -20.10 -4.06 -9.48
C THR A 254 -20.20 -5.13 -8.40
N VAL A 255 -19.57 -6.28 -8.62
CA VAL A 255 -19.39 -7.35 -7.61
C VAL A 255 -17.89 -7.57 -7.41
N ARG A 256 -17.43 -7.58 -6.16
CA ARG A 256 -16.02 -7.71 -5.76
C ARG A 256 -15.86 -8.92 -4.84
N LEU A 257 -14.95 -9.83 -5.18
CA LEU A 257 -14.64 -10.99 -4.35
C LEU A 257 -13.64 -10.62 -3.25
N ILE A 258 -14.11 -10.47 -2.02
CA ILE A 258 -13.31 -10.08 -0.83
C ILE A 258 -12.49 -11.25 -0.29
N LYS A 259 -13.10 -12.45 -0.20
CA LYS A 259 -12.45 -13.67 0.31
C LYS A 259 -12.80 -14.86 -0.58
N ALA A 260 -11.78 -15.55 -1.09
CA ALA A 260 -11.92 -16.76 -1.88
C ALA A 260 -11.55 -17.99 -1.03
N ARG A 261 -12.53 -18.57 -0.34
CA ARG A 261 -12.43 -19.82 0.46
C ARG A 261 -13.70 -20.63 0.23
N LYS A 262 -13.82 -21.81 0.85
CA LYS A 262 -15.05 -22.63 0.83
C LYS A 262 -16.31 -21.80 1.17
N ILE A 263 -16.19 -20.94 2.18
CA ILE A 263 -17.15 -19.85 2.41
C ILE A 263 -16.49 -18.56 1.91
N ALA A 264 -16.92 -18.11 0.73
CA ALA A 264 -16.45 -16.88 0.12
C ALA A 264 -17.24 -15.67 0.63
N THR A 265 -16.64 -14.49 0.52
CA THR A 265 -17.30 -13.22 0.84
C THR A 265 -17.19 -12.29 -0.36
N VAL A 266 -18.31 -11.70 -0.76
CA VAL A 266 -18.36 -10.68 -1.81
C VAL A 266 -18.96 -9.39 -1.27
N GLU A 267 -18.54 -8.27 -1.85
CA GLU A 267 -19.20 -6.98 -1.73
C GLU A 267 -19.75 -6.58 -3.09
N TYR A 268 -20.86 -5.84 -3.10
CA TYR A 268 -21.47 -5.36 -4.33
C TYR A 268 -22.09 -4.00 -4.17
N GLU A 269 -22.12 -3.25 -5.27
CA GLU A 269 -22.78 -1.95 -5.36
C GLU A 269 -23.41 -1.75 -6.73
N CYS A 270 -24.54 -1.03 -6.77
CA CYS A 270 -25.15 -0.50 -7.98
C CYS A 270 -25.03 1.02 -7.96
N ARG A 271 -24.57 1.61 -9.07
CA ARG A 271 -24.45 3.06 -9.24
C ARG A 271 -25.25 3.55 -10.44
N GLN A 272 -25.89 4.71 -10.30
CA GLN A 272 -26.41 5.50 -11.40
C GLN A 272 -25.74 6.87 -11.34
N HIS A 273 -25.09 7.29 -12.43
CA HIS A 273 -24.19 8.45 -12.40
C HIS A 273 -23.15 8.29 -11.28
N ASP A 274 -22.98 9.29 -10.41
CA ASP A 274 -22.05 9.25 -9.27
C ASP A 274 -22.67 8.66 -7.99
N ASP A 275 -23.96 8.31 -8.03
CA ASP A 275 -24.73 7.92 -6.85
C ASP A 275 -24.81 6.41 -6.66
N VAL A 276 -24.46 5.94 -5.47
CA VAL A 276 -24.72 4.55 -5.05
C VAL A 276 -26.19 4.43 -4.67
N VAL A 277 -26.93 3.59 -5.40
CA VAL A 277 -28.37 3.36 -5.16
C VAL A 277 -28.62 2.13 -4.29
N PHE A 278 -27.74 1.13 -4.39
CA PHE A 278 -27.84 -0.14 -3.68
C PHE A 278 -26.43 -0.65 -3.36
N ALA A 279 -26.21 -1.15 -2.14
CA ALA A 279 -24.93 -1.71 -1.75
C ALA A 279 -25.11 -2.78 -0.67
N GLY A 280 -24.21 -3.77 -0.66
CA GLY A 280 -24.24 -4.84 0.32
C GLY A 280 -23.06 -5.79 0.24
N ASN A 281 -23.14 -6.83 1.07
CA ASN A 281 -22.23 -7.96 1.08
C ASN A 281 -22.99 -9.28 1.13
N ALA A 282 -22.30 -10.37 0.79
CA ALA A 282 -22.85 -11.72 0.88
C ALA A 282 -21.79 -12.73 1.29
N LYS A 283 -22.21 -13.74 2.06
CA LYS A 283 -21.47 -14.98 2.30
C LYS A 283 -21.97 -16.05 1.34
N LEU A 284 -21.03 -16.75 0.72
CA LEU A 284 -21.31 -17.67 -0.37
C LEU A 284 -20.63 -19.02 -0.08
N LEU A 285 -21.30 -20.12 -0.39
CA LEU A 285 -20.67 -21.43 -0.51
C LEU A 285 -20.22 -21.61 -1.97
N THR A 286 -18.93 -21.77 -2.20
CA THR A 286 -18.38 -22.07 -3.53
C THR A 286 -18.18 -23.57 -3.70
N PRO A 287 -18.30 -24.12 -4.92
CA PRO A 287 -17.98 -25.52 -5.17
C PRO A 287 -16.51 -25.78 -4.85
N LYS A 288 -16.18 -27.01 -4.46
CA LYS A 288 -14.77 -27.45 -4.38
C LYS A 288 -14.20 -27.43 -5.80
N GLU A 289 -12.99 -26.91 -5.98
CA GLU A 289 -12.25 -27.15 -7.22
C GLU A 289 -12.18 -28.68 -7.43
N VAL A 290 -12.72 -29.14 -8.53
CA VAL A 290 -12.53 -30.53 -8.97
C VAL A 290 -11.08 -30.57 -9.45
N ALA A 291 -10.24 -31.27 -8.68
CA ALA A 291 -8.82 -31.47 -8.98
C ALA A 291 -8.60 -32.14 -10.33
#